data_AF-A0AAV0GN78-F1
#
_entry.id   AF-A0AAV0GN78-F1
#
_cell.length_a   1.000
_cell.length_b   1.000
_cell.length_c   1.000
_cell.angle_alpha   90.00
_cell.angle_beta   90.00
_cell.angle_gamma   90.00
#
_symmetry.space_group_name_H-M   'P 1'
#
loop_
_entity.id
_entity.type
_entity.pdbx_description
1 polymer ?
#
loop_
_entity_poly.entity_id
_entity_poly.type
_entity_poly.pdbx_seq_one_letter_code
_entity_poly.pdbx_strand_id
1 'polypeptide(L)'
;MEVRLLFVLLLVHYASSLGRSAASPVCGDVVGISPQDEEYYKALSMGVSIKCKDGSNKFTKSQLNDDFCDCTDGSDEPGTSACPEGKFFCKNAGHSPIFIYSSRVNDGICDCCDGSDEHASKTKCSNTCWEAGKEARDKLKKKIETYREGVVIRKQEIAQAKLAIVKEEEELSTLKNKENTLKDLVEELK
;
A
#
# COMPACT_ATOMS: atom_id res chain seq x y z
N MET A 1 -14.77 5.03 -57.12
CA MET A 1 -13.55 4.55 -56.44
C MET A 1 -12.90 5.62 -55.56
N GLU A 2 -12.99 6.89 -55.95
CA GLU A 2 -12.44 8.06 -55.24
C GLU A 2 -12.98 8.31 -53.81
N VAL A 3 -14.29 8.12 -53.56
CA VAL A 3 -14.90 8.47 -52.26
C VAL A 3 -14.53 7.48 -51.14
N ARG A 4 -14.24 6.22 -51.48
CA ARG A 4 -13.79 5.22 -50.50
C ARG A 4 -12.34 5.47 -50.04
N LEU A 5 -11.50 6.08 -50.88
CA LEU A 5 -10.10 6.36 -50.54
C LEU A 5 -9.99 7.51 -49.52
N LEU A 6 -10.86 8.52 -49.62
CA LEU A 6 -10.91 9.65 -48.69
C LEU A 6 -11.39 9.24 -47.28
N PHE A 7 -12.35 8.32 -47.17
CA PHE A 7 -12.82 7.83 -45.86
C PHE A 7 -11.77 6.98 -45.13
N VAL A 8 -10.95 6.22 -45.86
CA VAL A 8 -9.86 5.45 -45.26
C VAL A 8 -8.76 6.38 -44.72
N LEU A 9 -8.43 7.46 -45.43
CA LEU A 9 -7.44 8.45 -44.98
C LEU A 9 -7.89 9.21 -43.72
N LEU A 10 -9.18 9.52 -43.58
CA LEU A 10 -9.71 10.16 -42.37
C LEU A 10 -9.70 9.23 -41.14
N LEU A 11 -9.90 7.92 -41.32
CA LEU A 11 -9.79 6.93 -40.24
C LEU A 11 -8.35 6.70 -39.78
N VAL A 12 -7.37 6.78 -40.69
CA VAL A 12 -5.95 6.66 -40.35
C VAL A 12 -5.45 7.89 -39.57
N HIS A 13 -5.97 9.09 -39.85
CA HIS A 13 -5.63 10.28 -39.07
C HIS A 13 -6.29 10.34 -37.68
N TYR A 14 -7.45 9.69 -37.49
CA TYR A 14 -8.08 9.60 -36.17
C TYR A 14 -7.44 8.54 -35.26
N ALA A 15 -6.78 7.53 -35.85
CA ALA A 15 -6.08 6.49 -35.09
C ALA A 15 -4.71 6.92 -34.54
N SER A 16 -4.17 8.07 -34.99
CA SER A 16 -2.86 8.59 -34.55
C SER A 16 -2.89 9.47 -33.29
N SER A 17 -4.04 9.64 -32.63
CA SER A 17 -4.17 10.53 -31.45
C SER A 17 -4.45 9.82 -30.12
N LEU A 18 -4.47 8.49 -30.05
CA LEU A 18 -4.49 7.76 -28.78
C LEU A 18 -3.13 7.11 -28.52
N GLY A 19 -2.41 7.62 -27.53
CA GLY A 19 -1.22 6.94 -26.99
C GLY A 19 -0.01 7.80 -26.69
N ARG A 20 -0.17 9.06 -26.27
CA ARG A 20 0.83 9.63 -25.36
C ARG A 20 0.38 9.29 -23.94
N SER A 21 0.77 8.11 -23.47
CA SER A 21 0.94 7.93 -22.03
C SER A 21 1.85 9.07 -21.59
N ALA A 22 1.30 10.03 -20.85
CA ALA A 22 2.11 10.87 -20.01
C ALA A 22 2.80 9.90 -19.05
N ALA A 23 4.04 9.50 -19.37
CA ALA A 23 4.96 9.20 -18.31
C ALA A 23 4.95 10.46 -17.45
N SER A 24 4.33 10.38 -16.27
CA SER A 24 4.56 11.40 -15.25
C SER A 24 6.07 11.64 -15.23
N PRO A 25 6.53 12.89 -15.19
CA PRO A 25 7.92 13.11 -14.85
C PRO A 25 8.11 12.36 -13.54
N VAL A 26 9.02 11.38 -13.54
CA VAL A 26 9.51 10.78 -12.30
C VAL A 26 10.06 11.98 -11.55
N CYS A 27 9.25 12.56 -10.67
CA CYS A 27 9.72 13.52 -9.68
C CYS A 27 10.78 12.73 -8.95
N GLY A 28 12.06 13.00 -9.25
CA GLY A 28 13.17 12.12 -8.92
C GLY A 28 12.96 11.60 -7.50
N ASP A 29 12.71 10.29 -7.39
CA ASP A 29 12.37 9.65 -6.12
C ASP A 29 13.44 10.08 -5.12
N VAL A 30 13.05 10.95 -4.19
CA VAL A 30 14.02 11.52 -3.26
C VAL A 30 14.42 10.39 -2.32
N VAL A 31 15.71 10.08 -2.32
CA VAL A 31 16.26 8.94 -1.60
C VAL A 31 16.06 9.12 -0.10
N GLY A 32 15.73 8.02 0.60
CA GLY A 32 15.63 7.96 2.05
C GLY A 32 14.34 8.51 2.66
N ILE A 33 13.40 9.01 1.84
CA ILE A 33 12.08 9.47 2.31
C ILE A 33 11.12 8.30 2.48
N SER A 34 10.45 8.24 3.63
CA SER A 34 9.39 7.26 3.88
C SER A 34 8.08 7.66 3.19
N PRO A 35 7.22 6.70 2.76
CA PRO A 35 5.92 7.00 2.17
C PRO A 35 5.02 7.87 3.06
N GLN A 36 5.19 7.80 4.39
CA GLN A 36 4.45 8.60 5.36
C GLN A 36 4.87 10.08 5.34
N ASP A 37 6.10 10.37 4.90
CA ASP A 37 6.68 11.69 4.90
C ASP A 37 6.61 12.39 3.54
N GLU A 38 6.19 11.70 2.47
CA GLU A 38 6.10 12.27 1.11
C GLU A 38 5.30 13.58 1.06
N GLU A 39 4.18 13.65 1.78
CA GLU A 39 3.33 14.85 1.81
C GLU A 39 4.03 16.04 2.50
N TYR A 40 4.89 15.78 3.49
CA TYR A 40 5.66 16.83 4.17
C TYR A 40 6.66 17.50 3.22
N TYR A 41 7.33 16.73 2.36
CA TYR A 41 8.33 17.24 1.42
C TYR A 41 7.74 17.80 0.11
N LYS A 42 6.47 17.53 -0.18
CA LYS A 42 5.80 17.92 -1.43
C LYS A 42 5.87 19.42 -1.73
N ALA A 43 5.80 20.27 -0.71
CA ALA A 43 5.88 21.72 -0.87
C ALA A 43 7.24 22.19 -1.41
N LEU A 44 8.33 21.45 -1.15
CA LEU A 44 9.65 21.75 -1.69
C LEU A 44 9.68 21.62 -3.22
N SER A 45 8.93 20.67 -3.80
CA SER A 45 8.80 20.52 -5.26
C SER A 45 8.07 21.70 -5.92
N MET A 46 7.40 22.54 -5.13
CA MET A 46 6.78 23.80 -5.58
C MET A 46 7.68 25.03 -5.35
N GLY A 47 8.94 24.83 -4.91
CA GLY A 47 9.89 25.91 -4.62
C GLY A 47 9.62 26.65 -3.30
N VAL A 48 8.77 26.10 -2.44
CA VAL A 48 8.44 26.67 -1.13
C VAL A 48 9.38 26.10 -0.08
N SER A 49 9.89 26.93 0.84
CA SER A 49 10.63 26.45 2.00
C SER A 49 9.69 25.81 3.03
N ILE A 50 10.12 24.69 3.62
CA ILE A 50 9.39 24.02 4.70
C ILE A 50 10.12 24.19 6.02
N LYS A 51 9.40 24.12 7.13
CA LYS A 51 9.98 24.09 8.47
C LYS A 51 10.46 22.69 8.78
N CYS A 52 11.59 22.56 9.48
CA CYS A 52 12.01 21.30 10.12
C CYS A 52 10.87 20.75 10.98
N LYS A 53 10.75 19.42 11.14
CA LYS A 53 9.61 18.83 11.86
C LYS A 53 9.62 19.20 13.35
N ASP A 54 10.79 19.35 13.93
CA ASP A 54 10.99 19.88 15.29
C ASP A 54 10.76 21.41 15.41
N GLY A 55 10.63 22.11 14.29
CA GLY A 55 10.46 23.56 14.24
C GLY A 55 11.74 24.38 14.45
N SER A 56 12.92 23.76 14.49
CA SER A 56 14.21 24.40 14.75
C SER A 56 14.60 25.41 13.67
N ASN A 57 14.41 25.07 12.39
CA ASN A 57 14.79 25.90 11.25
C ASN A 57 13.79 25.76 10.07
N LYS A 58 14.12 26.36 8.92
CA LYS A 58 13.47 26.16 7.62
C LYS A 58 14.51 25.89 6.55
N PHE A 59 14.18 25.04 5.60
CA PHE A 59 15.05 24.71 4.48
C PHE A 59 14.29 24.71 3.15
N THR A 60 15.05 24.87 2.07
CA THR A 60 14.57 24.91 0.69
C THR A 60 14.87 23.61 -0.04
N LYS A 61 14.38 23.44 -1.27
CA LYS A 61 14.61 22.22 -2.05
C LYS A 61 16.10 21.96 -2.33
N SER A 62 16.92 23.01 -2.39
CA SER A 62 18.37 22.89 -2.61
C SER A 62 19.14 22.43 -1.36
N GLN A 63 18.53 22.57 -0.18
CA GLN A 63 19.07 22.13 1.11
C GLN A 63 18.47 20.77 1.52
N LEU A 64 17.84 20.06 0.61
CA LEU A 64 17.32 18.72 0.88
C LEU A 64 18.31 17.71 0.30
N ASN A 65 18.90 16.88 1.17
CA ASN A 65 19.95 15.94 0.83
C ASN A 65 21.16 16.62 0.18
N ASP A 66 21.60 17.75 0.73
CA ASP A 66 22.76 18.50 0.23
C ASP A 66 24.06 18.18 1.00
N ASP A 67 24.01 17.17 1.87
CA ASP A 67 25.12 16.71 2.71
C ASP A 67 25.53 17.74 3.78
N PHE A 68 24.62 18.64 4.14
CA PHE A 68 24.77 19.59 5.23
C PHE A 68 23.57 19.54 6.19
N CYS A 69 23.81 19.54 7.49
CA CYS A 69 22.74 19.43 8.49
C CYS A 69 22.22 20.80 8.95
N ASP A 70 21.11 21.25 8.37
CA ASP A 70 20.37 22.48 8.67
C ASP A 70 19.28 22.30 9.74
N CYS A 71 18.72 21.09 9.90
CA CYS A 71 17.70 20.78 10.91
C CYS A 71 18.26 19.93 12.06
N THR A 72 17.89 20.25 13.30
CA THR A 72 18.39 19.48 14.48
C THR A 72 17.82 18.06 14.51
N ASP A 73 16.62 17.87 13.97
CA ASP A 73 15.96 16.57 13.80
C ASP A 73 16.39 15.79 12.53
N GLY A 74 17.23 16.38 11.69
CA GLY A 74 17.68 15.81 10.43
C GLY A 74 16.61 15.67 9.35
N SER A 75 15.51 16.43 9.45
CA SER A 75 14.43 16.40 8.45
C SER A 75 14.81 16.98 7.09
N ASP A 76 15.96 17.60 6.94
CA ASP A 76 16.55 18.08 5.70
C ASP A 76 17.45 17.04 5.01
N GLU A 77 17.96 16.05 5.76
CA GLU A 77 18.91 15.05 5.25
C GLU A 77 18.38 13.60 5.37
N PRO A 78 17.17 13.26 4.85
CA PRO A 78 16.66 11.89 4.89
C PRO A 78 17.48 10.90 4.05
N GLY A 79 18.24 11.38 3.07
CA GLY A 79 18.97 10.60 2.07
C GLY A 79 20.49 10.62 2.22
N THR A 80 21.05 11.26 3.25
CA THR A 80 22.51 11.35 3.45
C THR A 80 22.90 11.00 4.90
N SER A 81 24.20 11.07 5.19
CA SER A 81 24.75 10.86 6.53
C SER A 81 25.00 12.14 7.34
N ALA A 82 24.60 13.31 6.82
CA ALA A 82 25.02 14.60 7.37
C ALA A 82 24.46 14.92 8.77
N CYS A 83 23.25 14.44 9.08
CA CYS A 83 22.60 14.71 10.37
C CYS A 83 22.73 13.52 11.35
N PRO A 84 23.27 13.71 12.58
CA PRO A 84 23.50 12.62 13.55
C PRO A 84 22.23 11.87 14.00
N GLU A 85 21.12 12.58 14.17
CA GLU A 85 19.82 12.01 14.57
C GLU A 85 18.96 11.57 13.37
N GLY A 86 19.49 11.75 12.16
CA GLY A 86 18.82 11.41 10.91
C GLY A 86 18.57 9.91 10.76
N LYS A 87 17.52 9.58 10.01
CA LYS A 87 17.17 8.20 9.67
C LYS A 87 16.89 8.08 8.19
N PHE A 88 17.42 7.04 7.59
CA PHE A 88 17.24 6.71 6.19
C PHE A 88 16.22 5.59 6.04
N PHE A 89 15.28 5.75 5.11
CA PHE A 89 14.26 4.75 4.81
C PHE A 89 14.69 3.81 3.68
N CYS A 90 14.93 2.53 4.01
CA CYS A 90 15.09 1.49 3.01
C CYS A 90 13.70 0.99 2.56
N LYS A 91 13.38 1.13 1.27
CA LYS A 91 12.10 0.66 0.72
C LYS A 91 12.01 -0.86 0.70
N ASN A 92 13.13 -1.54 0.45
CA ASN A 92 13.29 -2.99 0.47
C ASN A 92 12.20 -3.72 -0.32
N ALA A 93 11.94 -3.30 -1.56
CA ALA A 93 10.88 -3.89 -2.38
C ALA A 93 11.03 -5.43 -2.50
N GLY A 94 9.99 -6.17 -2.14
CA GLY A 94 10.02 -7.64 -2.05
C GLY A 94 10.33 -8.18 -0.64
N HIS A 95 10.72 -7.32 0.28
CA HIS A 95 10.88 -7.56 1.71
C HIS A 95 10.16 -6.45 2.52
N SER A 96 10.36 -6.43 3.85
CA SER A 96 9.83 -5.42 4.74
C SER A 96 10.72 -4.16 4.71
N PRO A 97 10.12 -2.95 4.63
CA PRO A 97 10.88 -1.71 4.74
C PRO A 97 11.44 -1.55 6.14
N ILE A 98 12.60 -0.90 6.25
CA ILE A 98 13.27 -0.63 7.52
C ILE A 98 13.81 0.80 7.54
N PHE A 99 14.06 1.32 8.74
CA PHE A 99 14.85 2.52 8.92
C PHE A 99 16.23 2.15 9.44
N ILE A 100 17.25 2.78 8.88
CA ILE A 100 18.63 2.74 9.38
C ILE A 100 19.04 4.12 9.87
N TYR A 101 20.07 4.18 10.70
CA TYR A 101 20.66 5.46 11.12
C TYR A 101 21.40 6.11 9.95
N SER A 102 21.36 7.44 9.86
CA SER A 102 22.07 8.23 8.85
C SER A 102 23.56 7.88 8.75
N SER A 103 24.20 7.51 9.86
CA SER A 103 25.61 7.11 9.91
C SER A 103 25.96 5.89 9.04
N ARG A 104 24.96 5.14 8.57
CA ARG A 104 25.11 3.97 7.69
C ARG A 104 24.85 4.29 6.22
N VAL A 105 24.53 5.54 5.90
CA VAL A 105 24.30 5.95 4.52
C VAL A 105 25.65 6.26 3.89
N ASN A 106 25.99 5.59 2.80
CA ASN A 106 27.25 5.73 2.08
C ASN A 106 28.51 5.46 2.94
N ASP A 107 28.42 4.57 3.93
CA ASP A 107 29.54 4.21 4.82
C ASP A 107 30.41 3.06 4.25
N GLY A 108 29.99 2.48 3.12
CA GLY A 108 30.67 1.39 2.43
C GLY A 108 30.15 -0.01 2.80
N ILE A 109 29.15 -0.11 3.69
CA ILE A 109 28.53 -1.35 4.16
C ILE A 109 27.09 -1.43 3.60
N CYS A 110 26.68 -2.61 3.16
CA CYS A 110 25.31 -2.81 2.67
C CYS A 110 24.38 -3.20 3.82
N ASP A 111 23.67 -2.24 4.40
CA ASP A 111 22.66 -2.42 5.44
C ASP A 111 21.25 -2.62 4.87
N CYS A 112 20.86 -1.89 3.83
CA CYS A 112 19.58 -2.13 3.17
C CYS A 112 19.67 -3.36 2.25
N CYS A 113 18.67 -4.25 2.26
CA CYS A 113 18.69 -5.40 1.34
C CYS A 113 18.56 -4.99 -0.13
N ASP A 114 18.04 -3.80 -0.42
CA ASP A 114 17.94 -3.25 -1.77
C ASP A 114 19.19 -2.47 -2.18
N GLY A 115 20.13 -2.24 -1.24
CA GLY A 115 21.37 -1.50 -1.45
C GLY A 115 21.18 0.00 -1.63
N SER A 116 20.02 0.56 -1.28
CA SER A 116 19.69 1.98 -1.49
C SER A 116 20.47 2.95 -0.58
N ASP A 117 20.99 2.45 0.53
CA ASP A 117 21.87 3.14 1.46
C ASP A 117 23.23 3.52 0.84
N GLU A 118 23.76 2.70 -0.07
CA GLU A 118 25.07 2.88 -0.71
C GLU A 118 24.95 3.46 -2.13
N HIS A 119 24.12 4.49 -2.30
CA HIS A 119 23.80 5.06 -3.62
C HIS A 119 24.87 6.03 -4.16
N ALA A 120 25.68 6.64 -3.30
CA ALA A 120 26.76 7.57 -3.65
C ALA A 120 28.16 7.05 -3.28
N SER A 121 28.26 5.89 -2.64
CA SER A 121 29.54 5.25 -2.31
C SER A 121 30.15 4.51 -3.51
N LYS A 122 31.40 4.06 -3.36
CA LYS A 122 32.07 3.22 -4.37
C LYS A 122 31.64 1.75 -4.29
N THR A 123 30.97 1.37 -3.21
CA THR A 123 30.51 0.00 -2.97
C THR A 123 29.29 -0.29 -3.84
N LYS A 124 29.25 -1.47 -4.46
CA LYS A 124 28.08 -1.92 -5.23
C LYS A 124 27.32 -2.96 -4.41
N CYS A 125 26.21 -2.55 -3.83
CA CYS A 125 25.31 -3.46 -3.11
C CYS A 125 24.36 -4.18 -4.09
N SER A 126 24.25 -5.50 -3.95
CA SER A 126 23.30 -6.30 -4.73
C SER A 126 21.95 -6.38 -4.02
N ASN A 127 20.85 -6.33 -4.77
CA ASN A 127 19.53 -6.51 -4.19
C ASN A 127 19.28 -7.97 -3.76
N THR A 128 19.17 -8.18 -2.44
CA THR A 128 18.89 -9.48 -1.80
C THR A 128 17.49 -9.54 -1.17
N CYS A 129 16.66 -8.52 -1.35
CA CYS A 129 15.34 -8.42 -0.73
C CYS A 129 14.40 -9.56 -1.12
N TRP A 130 14.54 -10.10 -2.34
CA TRP A 130 13.74 -11.25 -2.72
C TRP A 130 14.04 -12.44 -1.80
N GLU A 131 15.31 -12.75 -1.54
CA GLU A 131 15.66 -13.87 -0.68
C GLU A 131 15.31 -13.59 0.80
N ALA A 132 15.66 -12.40 1.30
CA ALA A 132 15.35 -11.97 2.67
C ALA A 132 13.83 -12.00 2.97
N GLY A 133 13.00 -11.62 2.00
CA GLY A 133 11.54 -11.64 2.14
C GLY A 133 10.88 -13.01 2.00
N LYS A 134 11.61 -14.08 1.67
CA LYS A 134 11.03 -15.40 1.35
C LYS A 134 10.18 -15.95 2.49
N GLU A 135 10.69 -15.96 3.72
CA GLU A 135 9.99 -16.51 4.87
C GLU A 135 8.65 -15.78 5.12
N ALA A 136 8.68 -14.45 5.11
CA ALA A 136 7.49 -13.62 5.31
C ALA A 136 6.45 -13.88 4.21
N ARG A 137 6.87 -13.99 2.95
CA ARG A 137 5.98 -14.31 1.83
C ARG A 137 5.38 -15.71 1.96
N ASP A 138 6.17 -16.70 2.35
CA ASP A 138 5.68 -18.07 2.51
C ASP A 138 4.70 -18.18 3.69
N LYS A 139 4.95 -17.46 4.79
CA LYS A 139 4.00 -17.34 5.92
C LYS A 139 2.70 -16.66 5.50
N LEU A 140 2.79 -15.58 4.71
CA LEU A 140 1.61 -14.88 4.19
C LEU A 140 0.80 -15.76 3.25
N LYS A 141 1.45 -16.50 2.35
CA LYS A 141 0.77 -17.46 1.44
C LYS A 141 -0.02 -18.50 2.24
N LYS A 142 0.58 -19.11 3.26
CA LYS A 142 -0.11 -20.07 4.14
C LYS A 142 -1.33 -19.45 4.81
N LYS A 143 -1.20 -18.22 5.34
CA LYS A 143 -2.31 -17.50 5.98
C LYS A 143 -3.44 -17.18 4.99
N ILE A 144 -3.10 -16.79 3.76
CA ILE A 144 -4.08 -16.55 2.69
C ILE A 144 -4.85 -17.84 2.37
N GLU A 145 -4.16 -18.97 2.27
CA GLU A 145 -4.79 -20.25 1.97
C GLU A 145 -5.78 -20.66 3.07
N THR A 146 -5.34 -20.64 4.33
CA THR A 146 -6.23 -20.92 5.47
C THR A 146 -7.44 -19.99 5.50
N TYR A 147 -7.26 -18.71 5.19
CA TYR A 147 -8.38 -17.76 5.13
C TYR A 147 -9.35 -18.09 3.99
N ARG A 148 -8.85 -18.49 2.81
CA ARG A 148 -9.69 -18.88 1.67
C ARG A 148 -10.52 -20.11 2.00
N GLU A 149 -9.91 -21.14 2.59
CA GLU A 149 -10.62 -22.33 3.07
C GLU A 149 -11.72 -21.95 4.07
N GLY A 150 -11.38 -21.12 5.07
CA GLY A 150 -12.35 -20.64 6.06
C GLY A 150 -13.50 -19.84 5.47
N VAL A 151 -13.26 -19.02 4.43
CA VAL A 151 -14.31 -18.27 3.72
C VAL A 151 -15.29 -19.20 3.01
N VAL A 152 -14.82 -20.31 2.42
CA VAL A 152 -15.69 -21.29 1.75
C VAL A 152 -16.60 -21.99 2.77
N ILE A 153 -16.04 -22.45 3.88
CA ILE A 153 -16.80 -23.11 4.96
C ILE A 153 -17.83 -22.15 5.53
N ARG A 154 -17.40 -20.93 5.91
CA ARG A 154 -18.30 -19.89 6.44
C ARG A 154 -19.47 -19.60 5.50
N LYS A 155 -19.23 -19.58 4.18
CA LYS A 155 -20.30 -19.37 3.19
C LYS A 155 -21.32 -20.51 3.21
N GLN A 156 -20.87 -21.76 3.33
CA GLN A 156 -21.75 -22.93 3.41
C GLN A 156 -22.55 -22.93 4.72
N GLU A 157 -21.91 -22.69 5.86
CA GLU A 157 -22.58 -22.62 7.18
C GLU A 157 -23.62 -21.50 7.23
N ILE A 158 -23.32 -20.32 6.69
CA ILE A 158 -24.29 -19.22 6.59
C ILE A 158 -25.51 -19.64 5.75
N ALA A 159 -25.30 -20.35 4.64
CA ALA A 159 -26.40 -20.82 3.81
C ALA A 159 -27.26 -21.86 4.55
N GLN A 160 -26.63 -22.80 5.25
CA GLN A 160 -27.33 -23.81 6.05
C GLN A 160 -28.09 -23.18 7.23
N ALA A 161 -27.48 -22.25 7.96
CA ALA A 161 -28.12 -21.55 9.06
C ALA A 161 -29.37 -20.78 8.60
N LYS A 162 -29.29 -20.09 7.44
CA LYS A 162 -30.46 -19.42 6.85
C LYS A 162 -31.58 -20.41 6.53
N LEU A 163 -31.26 -21.56 5.96
CA LEU A 163 -32.26 -22.60 5.66
C LEU A 163 -32.88 -23.18 6.94
N ALA A 164 -32.08 -23.39 7.99
CA ALA A 164 -32.55 -23.88 9.28
C ALA A 164 -33.52 -22.90 9.94
N ILE A 165 -33.17 -21.60 9.95
CA ILE A 165 -34.05 -20.54 10.49
C ILE A 165 -35.41 -20.55 9.78
N VAL A 166 -35.42 -20.61 8.45
CA VAL A 166 -36.69 -20.63 7.69
C VAL A 166 -37.55 -21.86 8.04
N LYS A 167 -36.92 -23.04 8.21
CA LYS A 167 -37.64 -24.26 8.61
C LYS A 167 -38.20 -24.16 10.03
N GLU A 168 -37.40 -23.67 10.98
CA GLU A 168 -37.84 -23.47 12.37
C GLU A 168 -38.98 -22.45 12.46
N GLU A 169 -38.93 -21.37 11.67
CA GLU A 169 -40.01 -20.38 11.58
C GLU A 169 -41.32 -21.00 11.06
N GLU A 170 -41.23 -21.86 10.04
CA GLU A 170 -42.37 -22.60 9.50
C GLU A 170 -42.96 -23.58 10.54
N GLU A 171 -42.12 -24.41 11.17
CA GLU A 171 -42.55 -25.33 12.22
C GLU A 171 -43.20 -24.60 13.40
N LEU A 172 -42.61 -23.50 13.86
CA LEU A 172 -43.16 -22.66 14.93
C LEU A 172 -44.53 -22.10 14.57
N SER A 173 -44.73 -21.66 13.32
CA SER A 173 -46.03 -21.22 12.82
C SER A 173 -47.08 -22.33 12.89
N THR A 174 -46.73 -23.55 12.45
CA THR A 174 -47.65 -24.69 12.49
C THR A 174 -48.03 -25.09 13.92
N LEU A 175 -47.07 -25.08 14.85
CA LEU A 175 -47.31 -25.40 16.25
C LEU A 175 -48.20 -24.36 16.92
N LYS A 176 -47.99 -23.06 16.65
CA LYS A 176 -48.87 -21.99 17.15
C LYS A 176 -50.32 -22.15 16.68
N ASN A 177 -50.52 -22.51 15.41
CA ASN A 177 -51.87 -22.75 14.90
C ASN A 177 -52.54 -23.93 15.61
N LYS A 178 -51.82 -25.05 15.80
CA LYS A 178 -52.32 -26.21 16.54
C LYS A 178 -52.62 -25.88 18.00
N GLU A 179 -51.76 -25.11 18.66
CA GLU A 179 -51.96 -24.65 20.03
C GLU A 179 -53.26 -23.85 20.14
N ASN A 180 -53.51 -22.90 19.24
CA ASN A 180 -54.73 -22.11 19.23
C ASN A 180 -55.97 -23.00 19.04
N THR A 181 -55.96 -23.90 18.05
CA THR A 181 -57.09 -24.83 17.82
C THR A 181 -57.37 -25.69 19.04
N LEU A 182 -56.33 -26.20 19.71
CA LEU A 182 -56.49 -26.99 20.93
C LEU A 182 -57.04 -26.18 22.10
N LYS A 183 -56.65 -24.90 22.24
CA LYS A 183 -57.20 -24.00 23.26
C LYS A 183 -58.70 -23.78 23.04
N ASP A 184 -59.11 -23.52 21.80
CA ASP A 184 -60.53 -23.32 21.44
C ASP A 184 -61.35 -24.57 21.81
N LEU A 185 -60.88 -25.76 21.44
CA LEU A 185 -61.49 -27.05 21.80
C LEU A 185 -61.62 -27.25 23.32
N VAL A 186 -60.63 -26.83 24.10
CA VAL A 186 -60.66 -26.95 25.57
C VAL A 186 -61.68 -25.97 26.18
N GLU A 187 -61.86 -24.78 25.60
CA GLU A 187 -62.91 -23.85 26.04
C GLU A 187 -64.31 -24.38 25.72
N GLU A 188 -64.52 -25.00 24.55
CA GLU A 188 -65.81 -25.60 24.19
C GLU A 188 -66.23 -26.77 25.11
N LEU A 189 -65.26 -27.45 25.74
CA LEU A 189 -65.49 -28.59 26.63
C LEU A 189 -65.65 -28.22 28.12
N LYS A 190 -65.56 -26.92 28.47
CA LYS A 190 -65.76 -26.41 29.83
C LYS A 190 -67.19 -25.92 30.06
#